data_AF-A0A9N9XN22-F1
#
_entry.id   AF-A0A9N9XN22-F1
#
_cell.length_a   1.000
_cell.length_b   1.000
_cell.length_c   1.000
_cell.angle_alpha   90.00
_cell.angle_beta   90.00
_cell.angle_gamma   90.00
#
_symmetry.space_group_name_H-M   'P 1'
#
loop_
_entity.id
_entity.type
_entity.pdbx_description
1 polymer ?
#
loop_
_entity_poly.entity_id
_entity_poly.type
_entity_poly.pdbx_seq_one_letter_code
_entity_poly.pdbx_strand_id
1 'polypeptide(L)'
;MSSDNKLKVDPGWNDPPLLNYDVSNPPPKSRILNKRVAFPLTGGISPSKPSDLPPNAPPLPVPDFTVEQAKQLLDKLFTSDKSKERFHKTCDNELPEEFQKSLRLMGECLMKNNKLGAEIHRQELVKFHKKLCESWINDVKF
;
A
#
# COMPACT_ATOMS: atom_id res chain seq x y z
N MET A 1 -21.28 -4.47 45.50
CA MET A 1 -21.26 -5.76 44.78
C MET A 1 -22.39 -5.74 43.75
N SER A 2 -22.04 -5.88 42.47
CA SER A 2 -22.79 -6.58 41.38
C SER A 2 -24.14 -6.01 40.92
N SER A 3 -24.51 -5.90 39.62
CA SER A 3 -23.90 -6.27 38.34
C SER A 3 -24.60 -5.55 37.17
N ASP A 4 -23.92 -5.53 36.02
CA ASP A 4 -24.25 -4.97 34.70
C ASP A 4 -25.64 -5.23 34.09
N ASN A 5 -26.14 -4.25 33.32
CA ASN A 5 -26.93 -4.50 32.12
C ASN A 5 -26.46 -3.58 30.98
N LYS A 6 -25.55 -4.10 30.14
CA LYS A 6 -25.06 -3.45 28.92
C LYS A 6 -26.13 -3.57 27.82
N LEU A 7 -26.85 -2.50 27.53
CA LEU A 7 -27.33 -2.27 26.17
C LEU A 7 -26.24 -1.52 25.41
N LYS A 8 -25.61 -2.23 24.46
CA LYS A 8 -24.59 -1.71 23.57
C LYS A 8 -25.28 -0.81 22.54
N VAL A 9 -25.60 0.41 22.93
CA VAL A 9 -26.09 1.47 22.04
C VAL A 9 -24.89 2.29 21.61
N ASP A 10 -24.53 2.16 20.34
CA ASP A 10 -23.57 3.03 19.68
C ASP A 10 -24.11 3.32 18.28
N PRO A 11 -23.93 4.53 17.77
CA PRO A 11 -24.46 5.77 18.32
C PRO A 11 -25.40 6.36 17.27
N GLY A 12 -26.45 7.08 17.67
CA GLY A 12 -27.33 7.86 16.78
C GLY A 12 -26.63 9.04 16.09
N TRP A 13 -25.42 8.83 15.62
CA TRP A 13 -24.51 9.81 15.03
C TRP A 13 -24.59 9.84 13.50
N ASN A 14 -25.51 9.07 12.90
CA ASN A 14 -25.70 9.01 11.46
C ASN A 14 -27.14 9.28 11.00
N ASP A 15 -28.00 9.85 11.85
CA ASP A 15 -29.25 10.41 11.38
C ASP A 15 -29.07 11.92 11.17
N PRO A 16 -28.97 12.39 9.91
CA PRO A 16 -28.93 13.82 9.66
C PRO A 16 -30.26 14.44 10.11
N PRO A 17 -30.24 15.70 10.58
CA PRO A 17 -31.48 16.38 10.92
C PRO A 17 -32.39 16.45 9.70
N LEU A 18 -33.62 15.95 9.84
CA LEU A 18 -34.66 16.08 8.83
C LEU A 18 -35.03 17.56 8.70
N LEU A 19 -34.46 18.22 7.70
CA LEU A 19 -34.80 19.59 7.34
C LEU A 19 -36.21 19.58 6.72
N ASN A 20 -37.22 19.95 7.51
CA ASN A 20 -38.58 20.12 7.02
C ASN A 20 -38.67 21.42 6.21
N TYR A 21 -38.82 21.29 4.89
CA TYR A 21 -39.11 22.40 4.00
C TYR A 21 -40.63 22.51 3.83
N ASP A 22 -41.16 23.68 4.13
CA ASP A 22 -42.57 24.01 3.91
C ASP A 22 -42.70 24.96 2.71
N VAL A 23 -43.90 25.14 2.16
CA VAL A 23 -44.16 25.99 0.99
C VAL A 23 -43.75 27.45 1.26
N SER A 24 -43.72 27.87 2.53
CA SER A 24 -43.25 29.21 2.97
C SER A 24 -41.72 29.32 3.13
N ASN A 25 -40.98 28.20 3.18
CA ASN A 25 -39.52 28.17 3.26
C ASN A 25 -38.94 27.10 2.31
N PRO A 26 -38.99 27.34 0.99
CA PRO A 26 -38.49 26.40 0.01
C PRO A 26 -36.96 26.24 0.13
N PRO A 27 -36.41 25.06 -0.20
CA PRO A 27 -34.97 24.83 -0.14
C PRO A 27 -34.22 25.85 -1.01
N PRO A 28 -33.08 26.38 -0.54
CA PRO A 28 -32.31 27.38 -1.28
C PRO A 28 -31.90 26.84 -2.65
N LYS A 29 -32.47 27.38 -3.75
CA LYS A 29 -32.04 27.09 -5.13
C LYS A 29 -30.74 27.86 -5.44
N SER A 30 -29.67 27.60 -4.70
CA SER A 30 -28.36 28.22 -4.97
C SER A 30 -27.29 27.14 -5.12
N ARG A 31 -27.09 26.80 -6.39
CA ARG A 31 -25.83 26.50 -7.09
C ARG A 31 -24.56 26.55 -6.21
N ILE A 32 -24.36 25.57 -5.32
CA ILE A 32 -23.04 25.31 -4.73
C ILE A 32 -22.21 24.57 -5.78
N LEU A 33 -21.77 25.36 -6.74
CA LEU A 33 -20.64 25.08 -7.60
C LEU A 33 -19.36 25.29 -6.78
N ASN A 34 -19.16 24.50 -5.72
CA ASN A 34 -17.81 24.34 -5.16
C ASN A 34 -17.12 23.23 -5.94
N LYS A 35 -16.89 23.50 -7.24
CA LYS A 35 -15.79 22.85 -7.95
C LYS A 35 -14.52 23.33 -7.27
N ARG A 36 -14.01 22.58 -6.30
CA ARG A 36 -12.59 22.68 -5.98
C ARG A 36 -11.85 22.04 -7.15
N VAL A 37 -11.65 22.85 -8.17
CA VAL A 37 -10.64 22.65 -9.19
C VAL A 37 -9.30 22.88 -8.51
N ALA A 38 -8.51 21.83 -8.36
CA ALA A 38 -7.09 21.89 -8.68
C ALA A 38 -6.61 20.48 -9.03
N PHE A 39 -6.25 20.33 -10.31
CA PHE A 39 -5.57 19.18 -10.89
C PHE A 39 -4.24 18.91 -10.16
N PRO A 40 -3.77 17.66 -10.06
CA PRO A 40 -2.33 17.43 -9.99
C PRO A 40 -1.72 17.88 -11.32
N LEU A 41 -0.84 18.88 -11.28
CA LEU A 41 0.02 19.26 -12.40
C LEU A 41 0.94 18.07 -12.74
N THR A 42 0.49 17.21 -13.64
CA THR A 42 1.38 16.38 -14.45
C THR A 42 1.20 16.74 -15.92
N GLY A 43 2.20 17.44 -16.45
CA GLY A 43 2.67 17.28 -17.83
C GLY A 43 2.06 18.22 -18.86
N GLY A 44 2.88 19.15 -19.35
CA GLY A 44 2.69 19.68 -20.71
C GLY A 44 3.12 18.64 -21.75
N ILE A 45 2.18 18.33 -22.66
CA ILE A 45 2.36 17.95 -24.09
C ILE A 45 2.93 16.53 -24.34
N SER A 46 2.38 15.55 -25.08
CA SER A 46 1.16 15.23 -25.87
C SER A 46 1.32 13.73 -26.33
N PRO A 47 0.56 13.17 -27.29
CA PRO A 47 -0.80 12.63 -27.19
C PRO A 47 -0.90 11.12 -27.57
N SER A 48 -1.82 10.35 -26.97
CA SER A 48 -2.66 9.37 -27.71
C SER A 48 -3.71 8.66 -26.86
N LYS A 49 -4.95 8.75 -27.36
CA LYS A 49 -6.18 7.95 -27.13
C LYS A 49 -6.82 7.93 -25.73
N PRO A 50 -8.06 8.44 -25.59
CA PRO A 50 -8.93 8.03 -24.49
C PRO A 50 -9.50 6.64 -24.80
N SER A 51 -9.18 5.66 -23.97
CA SER A 51 -9.93 4.41 -23.93
C SER A 51 -11.28 4.68 -23.26
N ASP A 52 -12.34 4.60 -24.06
CA ASP A 52 -13.72 4.42 -23.58
C ASP A 52 -13.79 3.15 -22.73
N LEU A 53 -13.84 3.31 -21.41
CA LEU A 53 -14.27 2.25 -20.52
C LEU A 53 -15.54 2.70 -19.77
N PRO A 54 -16.59 1.87 -19.75
CA PRO A 54 -17.84 2.20 -19.07
C PRO A 54 -17.61 2.31 -17.55
N PRO A 55 -18.39 3.16 -16.85
CA PRO A 55 -18.16 3.55 -15.45
C PRO A 55 -18.45 2.46 -14.40
N ASN A 56 -18.46 1.18 -14.80
CA ASN A 56 -18.84 0.06 -13.93
C ASN A 56 -17.86 -1.12 -13.97
N ALA A 57 -16.62 -0.90 -14.40
CA ALA A 57 -15.58 -1.91 -14.23
C ALA A 57 -15.18 -2.00 -12.74
N PRO A 58 -15.05 -3.21 -12.16
CA PRO A 58 -14.45 -3.36 -10.84
C PRO A 58 -13.05 -2.72 -10.86
N PRO A 59 -12.56 -2.15 -9.73
CA PRO A 59 -11.23 -1.56 -9.69
C PRO A 59 -10.24 -2.64 -10.15
N LEU A 60 -9.55 -2.37 -11.26
CA LEU A 60 -8.41 -3.18 -11.67
C LEU A 60 -7.45 -3.22 -10.48
N PRO A 61 -6.91 -4.40 -10.11
CA PRO A 61 -5.89 -4.44 -9.09
C PRO A 61 -4.80 -3.48 -9.53
N VAL A 62 -4.53 -2.47 -8.71
CA VAL A 62 -3.28 -1.71 -8.79
C VAL A 62 -2.16 -2.73 -8.94
N PRO A 63 -1.14 -2.49 -9.77
CA PRO A 63 0.01 -3.39 -9.87
C PRO A 63 0.71 -3.35 -8.51
N ASP A 64 0.25 -4.18 -7.59
CA ASP A 64 0.85 -4.38 -6.29
C ASP A 64 2.26 -4.87 -6.57
N PHE A 65 3.23 -4.15 -6.01
CA PHE A 65 4.62 -4.57 -6.10
C PHE A 65 4.71 -5.99 -5.54
N THR A 66 5.03 -6.96 -6.40
CA THR A 66 4.97 -8.39 -6.06
C THR A 66 6.24 -8.82 -5.33
N VAL A 67 6.16 -9.94 -4.60
CA VAL A 67 7.33 -10.57 -3.97
C VAL A 67 8.37 -10.93 -5.05
N GLU A 68 7.91 -11.29 -6.24
CA GLU A 68 8.78 -11.70 -7.36
C GLU A 68 9.54 -10.51 -7.94
N GLN A 69 8.90 -9.34 -8.01
CA GLN A 69 9.58 -8.09 -8.35
C GLN A 69 10.60 -7.71 -7.27
N ALA A 70 10.27 -7.89 -5.99
CA ALA A 70 11.20 -7.67 -4.88
C ALA A 70 12.45 -8.56 -5.01
N LYS A 71 12.25 -9.86 -5.28
CA LYS A 71 13.32 -10.83 -5.52
C LYS A 71 14.20 -10.40 -6.69
N GLN A 72 13.61 -10.00 -7.82
CA GLN A 72 14.36 -9.55 -9.00
C GLN A 72 15.17 -8.27 -8.76
N LEU A 73 14.69 -7.35 -7.93
CA LEU A 73 15.46 -6.17 -7.54
C LEU A 73 16.64 -6.55 -6.63
N LEU A 74 16.38 -7.37 -5.62
CA LEU A 74 17.42 -7.88 -4.72
C LEU A 74 18.50 -8.66 -5.48
N ASP A 75 18.10 -9.43 -6.50
CA ASP A 75 18.98 -10.20 -7.37
C ASP A 75 20.09 -9.36 -8.03
N LYS A 76 19.81 -8.07 -8.28
CA LYS A 76 20.75 -7.09 -8.86
C LYS A 76 21.63 -6.41 -7.81
N LEU A 77 21.26 -6.48 -6.53
CA LEU A 77 21.94 -5.81 -5.42
C LEU A 77 22.93 -6.72 -4.69
N PHE A 78 22.95 -8.02 -5.01
CA PHE A 78 23.95 -8.94 -4.51
C PHE A 78 25.32 -8.67 -5.12
N THR A 79 26.33 -8.53 -4.27
CA THR A 79 27.73 -8.44 -4.73
C THR A 79 28.39 -9.80 -4.97
N SER A 80 27.77 -10.89 -4.53
CA SER A 80 28.34 -12.24 -4.53
C SER A 80 27.35 -13.26 -5.09
N ASP A 81 27.75 -14.00 -6.12
CA ASP A 81 26.94 -15.06 -6.73
C ASP A 81 26.56 -16.16 -5.72
N LYS A 82 27.46 -16.45 -4.76
CA LYS A 82 27.20 -17.43 -3.70
C LYS A 82 26.03 -17.01 -2.79
N SER A 83 25.91 -15.72 -2.53
CA SER A 83 24.83 -15.20 -1.66
C SER A 83 23.51 -15.10 -2.40
N LYS A 84 23.57 -14.80 -3.70
CA LYS A 84 22.42 -14.89 -4.61
C LYS A 84 21.86 -16.33 -4.67
N GLU A 85 22.71 -17.34 -4.82
CA GLU A 85 22.26 -18.75 -4.82
C GLU A 85 21.60 -19.14 -3.49
N ARG A 86 22.18 -18.73 -2.36
CA ARG A 86 21.60 -18.94 -1.02
C ARG A 86 20.24 -18.25 -0.85
N PHE A 87 20.09 -17.06 -1.40
CA PHE A 87 18.82 -16.33 -1.40
C PHE A 87 17.73 -17.07 -2.18
N HIS A 88 18.04 -17.54 -3.40
CA HIS A 88 17.10 -18.36 -4.19
C HIS A 88 16.71 -19.64 -3.45
N LYS A 89 17.70 -20.36 -2.89
CA LYS A 89 17.43 -21.55 -2.06
C LYS A 89 16.56 -21.25 -0.84
N THR A 90 16.71 -20.06 -0.25
CA THR A 90 15.87 -19.62 0.88
C THR A 90 14.44 -19.32 0.41
N CYS A 91 14.28 -18.74 -0.78
CA CYS A 91 12.99 -18.45 -1.39
C CYS A 91 12.23 -19.67 -1.91
N ASP A 92 12.94 -20.76 -2.21
CA ASP A 92 12.33 -22.04 -2.62
C ASP A 92 11.69 -22.80 -1.46
N ASN A 93 12.05 -22.48 -0.21
CA ASN A 93 11.38 -23.03 0.98
C ASN A 93 10.11 -22.24 1.29
N GLU A 94 9.13 -22.86 1.98
CA GLU A 94 7.96 -22.14 2.49
C GLU A 94 8.39 -21.00 3.43
N LEU A 95 8.39 -19.78 2.89
CA LEU A 95 8.76 -18.57 3.61
C LEU A 95 7.58 -18.07 4.45
N PRO A 96 7.81 -17.66 5.71
CA PRO A 96 6.79 -17.00 6.51
C PRO A 96 6.19 -15.79 5.79
N GLU A 97 4.88 -15.58 5.93
CA GLU A 97 4.17 -14.45 5.30
C GLU A 97 4.79 -13.09 5.68
N GLU A 98 5.17 -12.92 6.95
CA GLU A 98 5.85 -11.73 7.47
C GLU A 98 7.22 -11.50 6.81
N PHE A 99 7.95 -12.57 6.47
CA PHE A 99 9.20 -12.46 5.73
C PHE A 99 8.94 -11.96 4.31
N GLN A 100 7.96 -12.55 3.62
CA GLN A 100 7.61 -12.16 2.25
C GLN A 100 7.13 -10.70 2.19
N LYS A 101 6.35 -10.27 3.17
CA LYS A 101 5.89 -8.89 3.33
C LYS A 101 7.05 -7.93 3.57
N SER A 102 7.97 -8.26 4.47
CA SER A 102 9.16 -7.44 4.75
C SER A 102 10.07 -7.32 3.51
N LEU A 103 10.23 -8.42 2.77
CA LEU A 103 10.97 -8.46 1.51
C LEU A 103 10.32 -7.55 0.44
N ARG A 104 8.99 -7.61 0.33
CA ARG A 104 8.20 -6.75 -0.57
C ARG A 104 8.39 -5.27 -0.20
N LEU A 105 8.23 -4.90 1.06
CA LEU A 105 8.38 -3.53 1.54
C LEU A 105 9.80 -2.99 1.34
N MET A 106 10.82 -3.83 1.55
CA MET A 106 12.21 -3.50 1.21
C MET A 106 12.34 -3.18 -0.29
N GLY A 107 11.82 -4.04 -1.17
CA GLY A 107 11.85 -3.81 -2.62
C GLY A 107 11.12 -2.53 -3.05
N GLU A 108 9.98 -2.22 -2.44
CA GLU A 108 9.29 -0.95 -2.67
C GLU A 108 10.12 0.27 -2.25
N CYS A 109 10.79 0.18 -1.11
CA CYS A 109 11.69 1.24 -0.65
C CYS A 109 12.83 1.47 -1.64
N LEU A 110 13.39 0.40 -2.18
CA LEU A 110 14.45 0.47 -3.20
C LEU A 110 13.95 1.12 -4.50
N MET A 111 12.73 0.79 -4.96
CA MET A 111 12.10 1.44 -6.12
C MET A 111 11.91 2.94 -5.92
N LYS A 112 11.60 3.37 -4.69
CA LYS A 112 11.44 4.77 -4.31
C LYS A 112 12.76 5.47 -4.00
N ASN A 113 13.91 4.81 -4.23
CA ASN A 113 15.25 5.27 -3.84
C ASN A 113 15.38 5.61 -2.34
N ASN A 114 14.52 5.02 -1.51
CA ASN A 114 14.52 5.20 -0.06
C ASN A 114 15.43 4.15 0.60
N LYS A 115 16.74 4.42 0.59
CA LYS A 115 17.74 3.53 1.18
C LYS A 115 17.54 3.31 2.68
N LEU A 116 17.10 4.34 3.40
CA LEU A 116 16.86 4.26 4.84
C LEU A 116 15.68 3.32 5.15
N GLY A 117 14.59 3.41 4.38
CA GLY A 117 13.46 2.49 4.49
C GLY A 117 13.84 1.05 4.16
N ALA A 118 14.65 0.85 3.11
CA ALA A 118 15.16 -0.48 2.77
C ALA A 118 16.03 -1.07 3.89
N GLU A 119 16.85 -0.25 4.53
CA GLU A 119 17.69 -0.67 5.68
C GLU A 119 16.85 -1.04 6.90
N ILE A 120 15.78 -0.30 7.20
CA ILE A 120 14.86 -0.63 8.31
C ILE A 120 14.26 -2.02 8.10
N HIS A 121 13.74 -2.30 6.90
CA HIS A 121 13.18 -3.62 6.59
C HIS A 121 14.27 -4.70 6.51
N ARG A 122 15.52 -4.36 6.17
CA ARG A 122 16.66 -5.29 6.28
C ARG A 122 16.86 -5.72 7.72
N GLN A 123 16.90 -4.76 8.63
CA GLN A 123 17.10 -5.03 10.05
C GLN A 123 15.94 -5.82 10.65
N GLU A 124 14.72 -5.55 10.20
CA GLU A 124 13.52 -6.31 10.56
C GLU A 124 13.65 -7.78 10.14
N LEU A 125 14.04 -8.03 8.89
CA LEU A 125 14.33 -9.38 8.38
C LEU A 125 15.42 -10.09 9.18
N VAL A 126 16.50 -9.41 9.56
CA VAL A 126 17.57 -10.00 10.38
C VAL A 126 17.11 -10.26 11.81
N LYS A 127 16.28 -9.37 12.37
CA LYS A 127 15.78 -9.48 13.75
C LYS A 127 14.82 -10.66 13.91
N PHE A 128 13.86 -10.80 13.02
CA PHE A 128 12.82 -11.83 13.12
C PHE A 128 13.22 -13.14 12.43
N HIS A 129 14.00 -13.07 11.36
CA HIS A 129 14.35 -14.23 10.53
C HIS A 129 15.86 -14.40 10.39
N LYS A 130 16.62 -14.14 11.47
CA LYS A 130 18.09 -14.24 11.49
C LYS A 130 18.63 -15.49 10.79
N LYS A 131 18.11 -16.67 11.16
CA LYS A 131 18.58 -17.97 10.63
C LYS A 131 18.43 -18.10 9.11
N LEU A 132 17.43 -17.44 8.52
CA LEU A 132 17.16 -17.47 7.07
C LEU A 132 18.00 -16.42 6.33
N CYS A 133 18.20 -15.25 6.95
CA CYS A 133 18.84 -14.09 6.32
C CYS A 133 20.37 -14.09 6.46
N GLU A 134 20.92 -14.57 7.57
CA GLU A 134 22.34 -14.40 7.96
C GLU A 134 23.33 -14.92 6.89
N SER A 135 22.89 -15.88 6.07
CA SER A 135 23.71 -16.49 5.02
C SER A 135 23.91 -15.65 3.76
N TRP A 136 23.07 -14.63 3.51
CA TRP A 136 23.09 -13.83 2.27
C TRP A 136 22.83 -12.32 2.49
N ILE A 137 22.14 -11.92 3.56
CA ILE A 137 21.66 -10.54 3.79
C ILE A 137 22.78 -9.50 3.90
N ASN A 138 23.97 -9.90 4.34
CA ASN A 138 25.14 -9.02 4.49
C ASN A 138 25.78 -8.64 3.15
N ASP A 139 25.51 -9.42 2.10
CA ASP A 139 26.06 -9.21 0.76
C ASP A 139 25.12 -8.38 -0.14
N VAL A 140 23.97 -7.99 0.38
CA VAL A 140 23.04 -7.06 -0.28
C VAL A 140 23.50 -5.63 0.02
N LYS A 141 23.82 -4.87 -1.04
CA LYS A 141 24.23 -3.46 -0.94
C LYS A 141 23.32 -2.57 -1.78
N PHE A 142 22.85 -1.47 -1.21
CA PHE A 142 21.98 -0.49 -1.85
C PHE A 142 22.44 0.95 -1.59
#